data_AF-A0A166C1R2-F1
#
_entry.id   AF-A0A166C1R2-F1
#
_cell.length_a   1.000
_cell.length_b   1.000
_cell.length_c   1.000
_cell.angle_alpha   90.00
_cell.angle_beta   90.00
_cell.angle_gamma   90.00
#
_symmetry.space_group_name_H-M   'P 1'
#
loop_
_entity.id
_entity.type
_entity.pdbx_description
1 polymer ?
#
loop_
_entity_poly.entity_id
_entity_poly.type
_entity_poly.pdbx_seq_one_letter_code
_entity_poly.pdbx_strand_id
1 'polypeptide(L)'
;MGQYWNLFNIDKRQKAKNVNGRFDSFIFMGHDWLVKLLARPEFPDVAPALHLSPAANNKSEIGSFAVLPAELITVIYSSISSLDDAACFAATHRLLAAEGFRRVLELRREECAHWGSWAGDRIVTAGDYADILPQGVLTPSEDAETEGHFYSFAWDHYQHNIPLANMSFDGKEPYVGFEYQDIEDEYGDVIDRIRIEVPKTAMQRVSRDVTGDYLRVQLLLESTAPRYLSRGTWALCNLSRKQYVRADALASMEILDYWQAGCTADGPFLKGERLVLDLGALAMIMTSWSEDVGPVGTLSVWAGDRLAVTTVEELAGGGWEDVSSTGQRLAEECVIANDSVLWRPS
;
A
#
# COMPACT_ATOMS: atom_id res chain seq x y z
N MET A 1 2.87 26.29 18.39
CA MET A 1 3.57 25.05 18.00
C MET A 1 2.61 24.30 17.09
N GLY A 2 3.09 23.64 16.03
CA GLY A 2 2.20 22.88 15.15
C GLY A 2 1.74 21.59 15.83
N GLN A 3 0.50 21.20 15.58
CA GLN A 3 -0.08 19.93 16.01
C GLN A 3 0.56 18.76 15.25
N TYR A 4 0.87 17.68 15.96
CA TYR A 4 1.37 16.43 15.37
C TYR A 4 0.25 15.43 15.16
N TRP A 5 0.31 14.68 14.08
CA TRP A 5 -0.69 13.69 13.70
C TRP A 5 -0.04 12.34 13.51
N ASN A 6 -0.79 11.26 13.72
CA ASN A 6 -0.39 9.89 13.41
C ASN A 6 -1.61 9.01 13.07
N LEU A 7 -1.40 7.95 12.30
CA LEU A 7 -2.41 6.97 11.95
C LEU A 7 -2.30 5.72 12.84
N PHE A 8 -3.41 5.35 13.47
CA PHE A 8 -3.53 4.21 14.37
C PHE A 8 -4.56 3.20 13.88
N ASN A 9 -4.23 1.92 14.03
CA ASN A 9 -5.17 0.81 14.02
C ASN A 9 -5.37 0.37 15.47
N ILE A 10 -6.56 0.64 16.00
CA ILE A 10 -6.92 0.43 17.41
C ILE A 10 -7.02 -1.07 17.72
N ASP A 11 -7.67 -1.84 16.84
CA ASP A 11 -7.92 -3.29 17.05
C ASP A 11 -6.62 -4.08 17.17
N LYS A 12 -5.58 -3.67 16.43
CA LYS A 12 -4.27 -4.35 16.42
C LYS A 12 -3.22 -3.71 17.30
N ARG A 13 -3.53 -2.57 17.93
CA ARG A 13 -2.55 -1.74 18.66
C ARG A 13 -1.32 -1.44 17.80
N GLN A 14 -1.58 -0.99 16.56
CA GLN A 14 -0.54 -0.67 15.59
C GLN A 14 -0.60 0.81 15.20
N LYS A 15 0.56 1.40 14.93
CA LYS A 15 0.68 2.74 14.36
C LYS A 15 1.47 2.71 13.07
N ALA A 16 1.10 3.55 12.11
CA ALA A 16 1.80 3.65 10.85
C ALA A 16 3.18 4.28 11.07
N LYS A 17 4.23 3.59 10.65
CA LYS A 17 5.58 4.17 10.65
C LYS A 17 5.68 5.23 9.53
N ASN A 18 6.53 6.24 9.70
CA ASN A 18 6.73 7.33 8.72
C ASN A 18 5.47 8.15 8.34
N VAL A 19 4.34 7.96 9.02
CA VAL A 19 3.11 8.74 8.83
C VAL A 19 2.87 9.49 10.13
N ASN A 20 3.80 10.41 10.41
CA ASN A 20 3.74 11.27 11.57
C ASN A 20 4.31 12.65 11.24
N GLY A 21 3.89 13.66 12.00
CA GLY A 21 4.30 15.04 11.75
C GLY A 21 3.10 15.97 11.65
N ARG A 22 3.28 17.12 11.02
CA ARG A 22 2.13 17.99 10.71
C ARG A 22 1.27 17.31 9.65
N PHE A 23 -0.05 17.49 9.72
CA PHE A 23 -0.97 16.80 8.81
C PHE A 23 -0.66 17.08 7.32
N ASP A 24 -0.42 18.35 7.00
CA ASP A 24 -0.07 18.85 5.66
C ASP A 24 1.24 18.28 5.10
N SER A 25 2.14 17.83 5.98
CA SER A 25 3.46 17.33 5.59
C SER A 25 3.44 15.92 5.02
N PHE A 26 2.42 15.11 5.33
CA PHE A 26 2.35 13.73 4.85
C PHE A 26 1.10 13.43 4.02
N ILE A 27 -0.03 14.13 4.21
CA ILE A 27 -1.33 13.72 3.64
C ILE A 27 -1.36 13.65 2.10
N PHE A 28 -0.44 14.36 1.45
CA PHE A 28 -0.30 14.42 -0.01
C PHE A 28 0.87 13.59 -0.56
N MET A 29 1.52 12.74 0.26
CA MET A 29 2.69 11.94 -0.14
C MET A 29 2.34 10.62 -0.84
N GLY A 30 1.09 10.41 -1.25
CA GLY A 30 0.61 9.15 -1.79
C GLY A 30 0.46 8.07 -0.70
N HIS A 31 -0.72 7.48 -0.62
CA HIS A 31 -1.13 6.58 0.44
C HIS A 31 -1.71 5.26 -0.09
N ASP A 32 -1.29 4.85 -1.29
CA ASP A 32 -1.51 3.51 -1.86
C ASP A 32 -1.18 2.36 -0.89
N TRP A 33 -0.21 2.56 0.01
CA TRP A 33 0.13 1.59 1.03
C TRP A 33 -1.04 1.35 2.00
N LEU A 34 -1.78 2.39 2.37
CA LEU A 34 -2.95 2.27 3.25
C LEU A 34 -4.10 1.60 2.49
N VAL A 35 -4.25 1.92 1.21
CA VAL A 35 -5.19 1.20 0.32
C VAL A 35 -4.85 -0.29 0.31
N LYS A 36 -3.58 -0.69 0.19
CA LYS A 36 -3.14 -2.10 0.27
C LYS A 36 -3.41 -2.74 1.62
N LEU A 37 -3.38 -1.99 2.73
CA LEU A 37 -3.72 -2.52 4.06
C LEU A 37 -5.24 -2.71 4.23
N LEU A 38 -6.06 -1.86 3.58
CA LEU A 38 -7.52 -1.88 3.68
C LEU A 38 -8.20 -2.74 2.61
N ALA A 39 -7.53 -2.99 1.47
CA ALA A 39 -8.02 -3.82 0.37
C ALA A 39 -7.43 -5.23 0.45
N ARG A 40 -8.26 -6.25 0.20
CA ARG A 40 -7.79 -7.64 0.13
C ARG A 40 -7.46 -8.00 -1.32
N PRO A 41 -6.18 -8.27 -1.64
CA PRO A 41 -5.83 -8.73 -2.99
C PRO A 41 -6.27 -10.18 -3.20
N GLU A 42 -6.51 -10.53 -4.46
CA GLU A 42 -6.61 -11.91 -4.90
C GLU A 42 -5.26 -12.41 -5.39
N PHE A 43 -4.91 -13.65 -5.02
CA PHE A 43 -3.74 -14.33 -5.57
C PHE A 43 -4.19 -15.41 -6.55
N PRO A 44 -3.48 -15.59 -7.66
CA PRO A 44 -3.79 -16.66 -8.58
C PRO A 44 -3.53 -18.02 -7.90
N ASP A 45 -4.52 -18.91 -7.95
CA ASP A 45 -4.39 -20.26 -7.38
C ASP A 45 -3.86 -21.29 -8.38
N VAL A 46 -3.89 -20.96 -9.68
CA VAL A 46 -3.53 -21.87 -10.76
C VAL A 46 -2.43 -21.27 -11.61
N ALA A 47 -1.35 -22.04 -11.79
CA ALA A 47 -0.28 -21.68 -12.72
C ALA A 47 -0.83 -21.61 -14.16
N PRO A 48 -0.62 -20.50 -14.90
CA PRO A 48 -0.99 -20.44 -16.31
C PRO A 48 -0.35 -21.56 -17.12
N ALA A 49 -1.03 -22.01 -18.18
CA ALA A 49 -0.58 -23.11 -19.04
C ALA A 49 0.84 -22.90 -19.62
N LEU A 50 1.24 -21.64 -19.81
CA LEU A 50 2.60 -21.21 -20.17
C LEU A 50 3.69 -21.83 -19.27
N HIS A 51 3.43 -21.96 -17.97
CA HIS A 51 4.37 -22.47 -16.98
C HIS A 51 4.24 -23.99 -16.77
N LEU A 52 3.14 -24.59 -17.24
CA LEU A 52 2.84 -26.02 -17.03
C LEU A 52 3.36 -26.93 -18.15
N SER A 53 3.69 -26.38 -19.33
CA SER A 53 4.05 -27.19 -20.50
C SER A 53 5.57 -27.31 -20.71
N PRO A 54 6.17 -28.48 -20.40
CA PRO A 54 7.45 -28.84 -20.98
C PRO A 54 7.23 -29.23 -22.44
N ALA A 55 7.90 -28.54 -23.37
CA ALA A 55 8.08 -29.13 -24.70
C ALA A 55 8.90 -30.42 -24.48
N ALA A 56 8.35 -31.58 -24.85
CA ALA A 56 8.92 -32.90 -24.58
C ALA A 56 10.35 -33.11 -25.15
N ASN A 57 10.86 -32.16 -25.94
CA ASN A 57 12.03 -32.35 -26.79
C ASN A 57 13.32 -31.66 -26.30
N ASN A 58 13.31 -30.92 -25.18
CA ASN A 58 14.46 -30.08 -24.79
C ASN A 58 15.16 -30.49 -23.49
N LYS A 59 14.95 -31.71 -22.98
CA LYS A 59 15.59 -32.15 -21.72
C LYS A 59 17.12 -32.10 -21.78
N SER A 60 17.74 -32.30 -22.93
CA SER A 60 19.20 -32.26 -23.06
C SER A 60 19.81 -30.87 -22.84
N GLU A 61 19.03 -29.80 -22.96
CA GLU A 61 19.54 -28.41 -22.90
C GLU A 61 19.83 -27.94 -21.46
N ILE A 62 19.20 -28.55 -20.45
CA ILE A 62 19.36 -28.15 -19.04
C ILE A 62 20.48 -28.91 -18.30
N GLY A 63 21.20 -29.81 -18.99
CA GLY A 63 22.32 -30.56 -18.41
C GLY A 63 21.91 -31.50 -17.28
N SER A 64 22.63 -31.46 -16.15
CA SER A 64 22.41 -32.37 -15.00
C SER A 64 21.04 -32.19 -14.33
N PHE A 65 20.43 -31.00 -14.44
CA PHE A 65 19.07 -30.76 -13.94
C PHE A 65 18.01 -31.61 -14.66
N ALA A 66 18.29 -32.10 -15.87
CA ALA A 66 17.37 -32.91 -16.66
C ALA A 66 17.06 -34.26 -16.00
N VAL A 67 17.97 -34.72 -15.15
CA VAL A 67 17.95 -36.02 -14.49
C VAL A 67 17.35 -35.90 -13.08
N LEU A 68 17.24 -34.68 -12.54
CA LEU A 68 16.70 -34.47 -11.20
C LEU A 68 15.19 -34.77 -11.19
N PRO A 69 14.70 -35.57 -10.22
CA PRO A 69 13.29 -35.67 -9.91
C PRO A 69 12.70 -34.30 -9.55
N ALA A 70 11.40 -34.11 -9.82
CA ALA A 70 10.71 -32.84 -9.56
C ALA A 70 10.79 -32.45 -8.08
N GLU A 71 10.79 -33.41 -7.17
CA GLU A 71 10.89 -33.23 -5.73
C GLU A 71 12.20 -32.54 -5.33
N LEU A 72 13.32 -32.87 -5.99
CA LEU A 72 14.61 -32.20 -5.73
C LEU A 72 14.61 -30.77 -6.27
N ILE A 73 13.92 -30.51 -7.39
CA ILE A 73 13.75 -29.16 -7.92
C ILE A 73 12.93 -28.31 -6.93
N THR A 74 11.84 -28.86 -6.37
CA THR A 74 11.06 -28.20 -5.32
C THR A 74 11.92 -27.88 -4.09
N VAL A 75 12.77 -28.81 -3.63
CA VAL A 75 13.69 -28.56 -2.51
C VAL A 75 14.68 -27.43 -2.83
N ILE A 76 15.23 -27.39 -4.05
CA ILE A 76 16.11 -26.29 -4.48
C ILE A 76 15.35 -24.95 -4.40
N TYR A 77 14.13 -24.87 -4.95
CA TYR A 77 13.34 -23.65 -4.86
C TYR A 77 13.00 -23.23 -3.44
N SER A 78 12.70 -24.19 -2.55
CA SER A 78 12.42 -23.89 -1.13
C SER A 78 13.59 -23.22 -0.41
N SER A 79 14.83 -23.38 -0.92
CA SER A 79 16.02 -22.72 -0.38
C SER A 79 16.23 -21.29 -0.87
N ILE A 80 15.48 -20.85 -1.90
CA ILE A 80 15.57 -19.50 -2.45
C ILE A 80 14.62 -18.58 -1.68
N SER A 81 15.16 -17.56 -1.01
CA SER A 81 14.40 -16.58 -0.23
C SER A 81 14.10 -15.28 -0.97
N SER A 82 14.85 -14.95 -2.02
CA SER A 82 14.60 -13.76 -2.84
C SER A 82 13.62 -14.09 -3.97
N LEU A 83 12.58 -13.26 -4.09
CA LEU A 83 11.62 -13.34 -5.19
C LEU A 83 12.31 -13.18 -6.55
N ASP A 84 13.25 -12.23 -6.66
CA ASP A 84 13.97 -11.97 -7.89
C ASP A 84 14.88 -13.13 -8.30
N ASP A 85 15.55 -13.77 -7.33
CA ASP A 85 16.38 -14.95 -7.59
C ASP A 85 15.53 -16.12 -8.07
N ALA A 86 14.38 -16.35 -7.43
CA ALA A 86 13.45 -17.42 -7.81
C ALA A 86 12.91 -17.19 -9.23
N ALA A 87 12.55 -15.95 -9.57
CA ALA A 87 12.06 -15.58 -10.88
C ALA A 87 13.13 -15.73 -11.98
N CYS A 88 14.36 -15.23 -11.73
CA CYS A 88 15.49 -15.42 -12.63
C CYS A 88 15.78 -16.91 -12.85
N PHE A 89 15.83 -17.71 -11.78
CA PHE A 89 16.12 -19.14 -11.89
C PHE A 89 15.05 -19.88 -12.69
N ALA A 90 13.78 -19.57 -12.45
CA ALA A 90 12.64 -20.11 -13.20
C ALA A 90 12.67 -19.76 -14.70
N ALA A 91 13.18 -18.57 -15.05
CA ALA A 91 13.28 -18.14 -16.43
C ALA A 91 14.38 -18.88 -17.21
N THR A 92 15.38 -19.48 -16.54
CA THR A 92 16.50 -20.14 -17.24
C THR A 92 16.07 -21.33 -18.11
N HIS A 93 15.00 -22.05 -17.74
CA HIS A 93 14.52 -23.19 -18.52
C HIS A 93 13.05 -23.54 -18.24
N ARG A 94 12.32 -24.02 -19.26
CA ARG A 94 10.89 -24.35 -19.17
C ARG A 94 10.56 -25.47 -18.17
N LEU A 95 11.49 -26.39 -17.94
CA LEU A 95 11.34 -27.46 -16.93
C LEU A 95 11.29 -26.92 -15.50
N LEU A 96 11.89 -25.75 -15.26
CA LEU A 96 11.91 -25.11 -13.94
C LEU A 96 10.70 -24.18 -13.73
N ALA A 97 10.01 -23.79 -14.81
CA ALA A 97 8.97 -22.78 -14.77
C ALA A 97 7.78 -23.13 -13.84
N ALA A 98 7.40 -24.42 -13.76
CA ALA A 98 6.27 -24.84 -12.92
C ALA A 98 6.59 -24.71 -11.42
N GLU A 99 7.73 -25.26 -10.97
CA GLU A 99 8.16 -25.14 -9.58
C GLU A 99 8.55 -23.70 -9.23
N GLY A 100 9.17 -23.00 -10.19
CA GLY A 100 9.49 -21.58 -10.06
C GLY A 100 8.25 -20.71 -9.88
N PHE A 101 7.18 -20.95 -10.63
CA PHE A 101 5.90 -20.27 -10.42
C PHE A 101 5.38 -20.48 -9.00
N ARG A 102 5.38 -21.72 -8.49
CA ARG A 102 4.90 -22.00 -7.12
C ARG A 102 5.71 -21.25 -6.09
N ARG A 103 7.04 -21.26 -6.21
CA ARG A 103 7.91 -20.56 -5.25
C ARG A 103 7.79 -19.04 -5.33
N VAL A 104 7.75 -18.47 -6.53
CA VAL A 104 7.56 -17.02 -6.70
C VAL A 104 6.20 -16.60 -6.14
N LEU A 105 5.14 -17.38 -6.36
CA LEU A 105 3.82 -17.12 -5.78
C LEU A 105 3.83 -17.20 -4.24
N GLU A 106 4.53 -18.18 -3.67
CA GLU A 106 4.70 -18.32 -2.23
C GLU A 106 5.42 -17.10 -1.64
N LEU A 107 6.56 -16.73 -2.21
CA LEU A 107 7.32 -15.54 -1.80
C LEU A 107 6.50 -14.25 -1.95
N ARG A 108 5.70 -14.12 -3.02
CA ARG A 108 4.74 -13.01 -3.19
C ARG A 108 3.73 -12.95 -2.06
N ARG A 109 3.16 -14.09 -1.65
CA ARG A 109 2.19 -14.16 -0.54
C ARG A 109 2.85 -13.81 0.79
N GLU A 110 4.10 -14.22 1.00
CA GLU A 110 4.89 -13.83 2.18
C GLU A 110 5.16 -12.33 2.21
N GLU A 111 5.64 -11.74 1.10
CA GLU A 111 5.88 -10.30 0.98
C GLU A 111 4.60 -9.48 1.18
N CYS A 112 3.47 -9.99 0.67
CA CYS A 112 2.17 -9.32 0.74
C CYS A 112 1.32 -9.79 1.93
N ALA A 113 1.88 -10.51 2.91
CA ALA A 113 1.12 -11.13 4.00
C ALA A 113 0.31 -10.14 4.85
N HIS A 114 0.71 -8.87 4.84
CA HIS A 114 0.05 -7.78 5.56
C HIS A 114 -0.97 -7.02 4.71
N TRP A 115 -1.11 -7.31 3.40
CA TRP A 115 -2.12 -6.68 2.55
C TRP A 115 -3.51 -7.13 3.00
N GLY A 116 -4.46 -6.21 3.04
CA GLY A 116 -5.79 -6.43 3.59
C GLY A 116 -5.81 -6.70 5.09
N SER A 117 -4.67 -6.59 5.79
CA SER A 117 -4.61 -6.91 7.22
C SER A 117 -5.36 -5.89 8.06
N TRP A 118 -5.58 -4.66 7.62
CA TRP A 118 -6.36 -3.65 8.35
C TRP A 118 -7.82 -3.61 7.88
N ALA A 119 -8.20 -4.45 6.91
CA ALA A 119 -9.57 -4.50 6.39
C ALA A 119 -10.55 -5.01 7.45
N GLY A 120 -11.41 -4.11 7.92
CA GLY A 120 -12.42 -4.32 8.94
C GLY A 120 -12.05 -3.83 10.33
N ASP A 121 -10.85 -3.27 10.51
CA ASP A 121 -10.36 -2.78 11.80
C ASP A 121 -10.77 -1.33 12.07
N ARG A 122 -10.80 -0.94 13.35
CA ARG A 122 -11.02 0.45 13.81
C ARG A 122 -9.80 1.32 13.51
N ILE A 123 -9.95 2.30 12.61
CA ILE A 123 -8.87 3.18 12.15
C ILE A 123 -9.10 4.62 12.60
N VAL A 124 -8.05 5.30 13.08
CA VAL A 124 -8.10 6.72 13.45
C VAL A 124 -6.81 7.44 13.06
N THR A 125 -6.95 8.63 12.46
CA THR A 125 -5.83 9.57 12.26
C THR A 125 -5.91 10.60 13.37
N ALA A 126 -5.18 10.40 14.46
CA ALA A 126 -5.32 11.23 15.64
C ALA A 126 -4.25 12.33 15.68
N GLY A 127 -4.66 13.54 16.03
CA GLY A 127 -3.75 14.62 16.42
C GLY A 127 -3.27 14.46 17.86
N ASP A 128 -2.17 15.11 18.24
CA ASP A 128 -1.58 15.04 19.59
C ASP A 128 -2.44 15.70 20.68
N TYR A 129 -3.45 16.48 20.29
CA TYR A 129 -4.54 16.94 21.16
C TYR A 129 -5.77 16.01 21.21
N ALA A 130 -5.69 14.80 20.66
CA ALA A 130 -6.75 13.80 20.76
C ALA A 130 -6.65 13.01 22.07
N ASP A 131 -6.89 13.69 23.19
CA ASP A 131 -6.93 13.06 24.51
C ASP A 131 -8.08 12.06 24.60
N ILE A 132 -9.28 12.48 24.15
CA ILE A 132 -10.49 11.67 24.16
C ILE A 132 -10.98 11.41 22.73
N LEU A 133 -11.15 10.14 22.37
CA LEU A 133 -11.75 9.73 21.10
C LEU A 133 -13.28 9.84 21.12
N PRO A 134 -13.96 9.84 19.95
CA PRO A 134 -15.41 9.82 19.91
C PRO A 134 -16.01 8.68 20.74
N GLN A 135 -17.16 8.96 21.37
CA GLN A 135 -17.82 7.99 22.23
C GLN A 135 -18.10 6.68 21.49
N GLY A 136 -17.73 5.55 22.10
CA GLY A 136 -17.95 4.21 21.56
C GLY A 136 -16.85 3.70 20.64
N VAL A 137 -15.83 4.53 20.33
CA VAL A 137 -14.64 4.08 19.60
C VAL A 137 -13.82 3.13 20.45
N LEU A 138 -13.54 3.50 21.70
CA LEU A 138 -12.84 2.64 22.67
C LEU A 138 -13.83 1.81 23.48
N THR A 139 -13.48 0.55 23.74
CA THR A 139 -14.17 -0.25 24.75
C THR A 139 -13.87 0.30 26.15
N PRO A 140 -14.71 0.03 27.17
CA PRO A 140 -14.45 0.51 28.53
C PRO A 140 -13.09 0.07 29.11
N SER A 141 -12.57 -1.08 28.68
CA SER A 141 -11.24 -1.55 29.08
C SER A 141 -10.14 -0.73 28.41
N GLU A 142 -10.24 -0.47 27.11
CA GLU A 142 -9.28 0.35 26.38
C GLU A 142 -9.29 1.80 26.87
N ASP A 143 -10.47 2.35 27.15
CA ASP A 143 -10.63 3.70 27.70
C ASP A 143 -9.93 3.82 29.07
N ALA A 144 -10.14 2.84 29.96
CA ALA A 144 -9.47 2.77 31.25
C ALA A 144 -7.94 2.63 31.13
N GLU A 145 -7.44 1.90 30.13
CA GLU A 145 -6.00 1.76 29.88
C GLU A 145 -5.36 3.08 29.40
N THR A 146 -6.09 3.88 28.62
CA THR A 146 -5.57 5.16 28.10
C THR A 146 -5.54 6.28 29.14
N GLU A 147 -6.26 6.11 30.26
CA GLU A 147 -6.42 7.13 31.32
C GLU A 147 -6.86 8.52 30.78
N GLY A 148 -7.57 8.54 29.65
CA GLY A 148 -8.01 9.79 28.99
C GLY A 148 -6.93 10.48 28.14
N HIS A 149 -5.83 9.80 27.81
CA HIS A 149 -4.73 10.31 26.99
C HIS A 149 -4.43 9.38 25.81
N PHE A 150 -5.43 9.18 24.92
CA PHE A 150 -5.33 8.19 23.84
C PHE A 150 -4.09 8.38 22.97
N TYR A 151 -3.83 9.59 22.46
CA TYR A 151 -2.72 9.80 21.52
C TYR A 151 -1.37 9.43 22.14
N SER A 152 -1.05 9.94 23.33
CA SER A 152 0.20 9.66 24.03
C SER A 152 0.35 8.17 24.34
N PHE A 153 -0.73 7.54 24.84
CA PHE A 153 -0.74 6.10 25.11
C PHE A 153 -0.49 5.28 23.83
N ALA A 154 -1.24 5.56 22.76
CA ALA A 154 -1.08 4.83 21.50
C ALA A 154 0.29 5.09 20.89
N TRP A 155 0.83 6.31 20.98
CA TRP A 155 2.17 6.63 20.55
C TRP A 155 3.23 5.79 21.28
N ASP A 156 3.15 5.64 22.59
CA ASP A 156 4.17 4.92 23.35
C ASP A 156 4.01 3.39 23.29
N HIS A 157 2.76 2.90 23.22
CA HIS A 157 2.46 1.47 23.40
C HIS A 157 2.14 0.73 22.09
N TYR A 158 1.72 1.41 21.02
CA TYR A 158 1.37 0.71 19.78
C TYR A 158 2.61 0.34 18.99
N GLN A 159 2.59 -0.86 18.42
CA GLN A 159 3.69 -1.36 17.60
C GLN A 159 3.74 -0.60 16.28
N HIS A 160 4.94 -0.22 15.85
CA HIS A 160 5.12 0.31 14.50
C HIS A 160 4.82 -0.80 13.50
N ASN A 161 3.77 -0.62 12.70
CA ASN A 161 3.60 -1.45 11.52
C ASN A 161 4.46 -0.88 10.40
N ILE A 162 5.20 -1.74 9.71
CA ILE A 162 6.09 -1.30 8.62
C ILE A 162 5.18 -0.77 7.51
N PRO A 163 5.31 0.50 7.12
CA PRO A 163 4.57 1.02 6.00
C PRO A 163 5.24 0.41 4.78
N LEU A 164 4.42 -0.12 3.89
CA LEU A 164 4.86 -0.56 2.56
C LEU A 164 5.56 0.54 1.76
N ALA A 165 5.61 1.78 2.24
CA ALA A 165 6.27 2.92 1.60
C ALA A 165 7.74 2.66 1.25
N ASN A 166 8.47 1.85 2.03
CA ASN A 166 9.86 1.50 1.69
C ASN A 166 9.97 0.37 0.64
N MET A 167 8.84 -0.20 0.20
CA MET A 167 8.76 -1.21 -0.87
C MET A 167 8.07 -0.59 -2.09
N SER A 168 8.64 0.49 -2.64
CA SER A 168 8.25 0.98 -3.96
C SER A 168 8.61 -0.10 -5.00
N PHE A 169 7.63 -0.96 -5.32
CA PHE A 169 7.77 -2.05 -6.29
C PHE A 169 8.09 -1.58 -7.72
N ASP A 170 7.93 -0.28 -7.99
CA ASP A 170 8.08 0.30 -9.32
C ASP A 170 9.51 0.75 -9.68
N GLY A 171 10.49 0.51 -8.79
CA GLY A 171 11.91 0.83 -9.08
C GLY A 171 12.16 2.33 -9.31
N LYS A 172 11.16 3.18 -9.11
CA LYS A 172 11.35 4.61 -8.88
C LYS A 172 11.72 4.73 -7.41
N GLU A 173 12.91 5.26 -7.15
CA GLU A 173 13.28 5.62 -5.79
C GLU A 173 12.13 6.44 -5.19
N PRO A 174 11.70 6.14 -3.95
CA PRO A 174 10.76 7.02 -3.27
C PRO A 174 11.37 8.42 -3.36
N TYR A 175 10.58 9.39 -3.83
CA TYR A 175 10.99 10.79 -3.79
C TYR A 175 11.08 11.15 -2.30
N VAL A 176 12.24 10.92 -1.71
CA VAL A 176 12.56 11.37 -0.35
C VAL A 176 12.80 12.87 -0.48
N GLY A 177 11.71 13.63 -0.67
CA GLY A 177 11.70 15.08 -0.70
C GLY A 177 11.89 15.70 0.69
N PHE A 178 12.60 15.02 1.59
CA PHE A 178 13.16 15.65 2.76
C PHE A 178 14.55 16.13 2.38
N GLU A 179 14.72 17.46 2.31
CA GLU A 179 16.04 18.09 2.41
C GLU A 179 16.72 17.57 3.68
N TYR A 180 17.59 16.56 3.52
CA TYR A 180 18.60 16.17 4.50
C TYR A 180 19.78 17.17 4.50
N GLN A 181 19.51 18.47 4.32
CA GLN A 181 20.56 19.48 4.21
C GLN A 181 21.37 19.62 5.51
N ASP A 182 20.82 19.22 6.66
CA ASP A 182 21.53 19.28 7.94
C ASP A 182 22.34 18.00 8.27
N ILE A 183 22.30 16.94 7.44
CA ILE A 183 23.08 15.70 7.67
C ILE A 183 24.22 15.50 6.65
N GLU A 184 24.14 16.11 5.46
CA GLU A 184 25.16 15.94 4.42
C GLU A 184 26.52 16.57 4.78
N ASP A 185 26.54 17.69 5.51
CA ASP A 185 27.80 18.40 5.81
C ASP A 185 28.71 17.68 6.83
N GLU A 186 28.17 16.76 7.64
CA GLU A 186 28.96 16.01 8.65
C GLU A 186 29.24 14.55 8.24
N TYR A 187 28.45 13.96 7.32
CA TYR A 187 28.53 12.53 6.98
C TYR A 187 28.60 12.21 5.47
N GLY A 188 28.76 13.19 4.57
CA GLY A 188 28.84 12.96 3.13
C GLY A 188 29.88 11.89 2.72
N ASP A 189 31.03 11.84 3.40
CA ASP A 189 32.11 10.87 3.14
C ASP A 189 31.80 9.44 3.66
N VAL A 190 30.81 9.30 4.55
CA VAL A 190 30.33 8.01 5.08
C VAL A 190 29.21 7.43 4.22
N ILE A 191 28.33 8.28 3.66
CA ILE A 191 27.25 7.85 2.77
C ILE A 191 27.81 7.30 1.44
N ASP A 192 28.86 7.91 0.88
CA ASP A 192 29.49 7.41 -0.35
C ASP A 192 30.24 6.07 -0.14
N ARG A 193 30.67 5.78 1.10
CA ARG A 193 31.26 4.47 1.49
C ARG A 193 30.20 3.41 1.81
N ILE A 194 28.97 3.81 2.11
CA ILE A 194 27.81 2.94 2.30
C ILE A 194 26.93 3.04 1.04
N ARG A 195 27.54 2.92 -0.15
CA ARG A 195 26.79 2.39 -1.31
C ARG A 195 26.45 0.94 -1.02
N ILE A 196 25.40 0.74 -0.23
CA ILE A 196 24.69 -0.53 -0.19
C ILE A 196 24.27 -0.77 -1.63
N GLU A 197 24.92 -1.70 -2.31
CA GLU A 197 24.49 -2.11 -3.65
C GLU A 197 23.05 -2.58 -3.53
N VAL A 198 22.11 -1.73 -3.93
CA VAL A 198 20.70 -2.08 -3.98
C VAL A 198 20.61 -3.28 -4.92
N PRO A 199 20.14 -4.45 -4.43
CA PRO A 199 20.05 -5.63 -5.26
C PRO A 199 19.22 -5.30 -6.50
N LYS A 200 19.79 -5.53 -7.68
CA LYS A 200 19.07 -5.35 -8.94
C LYS A 200 17.80 -6.21 -8.92
N THR A 201 16.69 -5.72 -9.45
CA THR A 201 15.48 -6.55 -9.65
C THR A 201 15.74 -7.62 -10.71
N ALA A 202 14.93 -8.67 -10.76
CA ALA A 202 15.05 -9.72 -11.78
C ALA A 202 15.01 -9.14 -13.20
N MET A 203 14.13 -8.16 -13.42
CA MET A 203 14.00 -7.44 -14.69
C MET A 203 15.24 -6.62 -15.07
N GLN A 204 16.03 -6.16 -14.10
CA GLN A 204 17.30 -5.46 -14.32
C GLN A 204 18.49 -6.43 -14.51
N ARG A 205 18.35 -7.68 -14.09
CA ARG A 205 19.40 -8.71 -14.24
C ARG A 205 19.36 -9.40 -15.59
N VAL A 206 18.19 -9.43 -16.24
CA VAL A 206 18.00 -10.06 -17.55
C VAL A 206 18.11 -9.03 -18.67
N SER A 207 18.90 -9.36 -19.70
CA SER A 207 19.06 -8.48 -20.87
C SER A 207 17.76 -8.33 -21.64
N ARG A 208 17.39 -7.09 -21.96
CA ARG A 208 16.24 -6.78 -22.82
C ARG A 208 16.43 -7.26 -24.27
N ASP A 209 17.70 -7.39 -24.70
CA ASP A 209 18.04 -7.81 -26.07
C ASP A 209 17.83 -9.32 -26.28
N VAL A 210 17.85 -10.10 -25.19
CA VAL A 210 17.51 -11.53 -25.20
C VAL A 210 16.04 -11.66 -24.85
N THR A 211 15.18 -11.53 -25.87
CA THR A 211 13.72 -11.48 -25.73
C THR A 211 13.12 -12.66 -24.96
N GLY A 212 13.74 -13.85 -25.02
CA GLY A 212 13.20 -15.06 -24.38
C GLY A 212 13.15 -15.01 -22.85
N ASP A 213 14.29 -14.75 -22.20
CA ASP A 213 14.38 -14.76 -20.73
C ASP A 213 13.67 -13.57 -20.12
N TYR A 214 13.82 -12.39 -20.73
CA TYR A 214 13.16 -11.16 -20.27
C TYR A 214 11.65 -11.35 -20.22
N LEU A 215 11.05 -11.87 -21.31
CA LEU A 215 9.63 -12.15 -21.36
C LEU A 215 9.21 -13.26 -20.37
N ARG A 216 10.05 -14.28 -20.15
CA ARG A 216 9.75 -15.33 -19.15
C ARG A 216 9.70 -14.76 -17.74
N VAL A 217 10.68 -13.94 -17.34
CA VAL A 217 10.67 -13.27 -16.04
C VAL A 217 9.46 -12.35 -15.93
N GLN A 218 9.23 -11.50 -16.93
CA GLN A 218 8.10 -10.57 -16.92
C GLN A 218 6.77 -11.30 -16.74
N LEU A 219 6.49 -12.29 -17.59
CA LEU A 219 5.24 -13.06 -17.53
C LEU A 219 5.10 -13.81 -16.22
N LEU A 220 6.20 -14.36 -15.68
CA LEU A 220 6.19 -15.02 -14.38
C LEU A 220 5.82 -14.04 -13.25
N LEU A 221 6.45 -12.87 -13.21
CA LEU A 221 6.17 -11.83 -12.21
C LEU A 221 4.74 -11.30 -12.33
N GLU A 222 4.24 -11.05 -13.54
CA GLU A 222 2.85 -10.63 -13.80
C GLU A 222 1.82 -11.73 -13.48
N SER A 223 2.18 -12.98 -13.74
CA SER A 223 1.31 -14.14 -13.47
C SER A 223 1.17 -14.48 -11.98
N THR A 224 2.12 -14.03 -11.16
CA THR A 224 2.16 -14.26 -9.70
C THR A 224 1.84 -13.00 -8.91
N ALA A 225 1.72 -11.84 -9.57
CA ALA A 225 1.39 -10.59 -8.92
C ALA A 225 0.00 -10.65 -8.24
N PRO A 226 -0.14 -10.06 -7.05
CA PRO A 226 -1.44 -9.86 -6.43
C PRO A 226 -2.33 -9.01 -7.34
N ARG A 227 -3.61 -9.38 -7.43
CA ARG A 227 -4.58 -8.74 -8.32
C ARG A 227 -5.70 -8.11 -7.52
N TYR A 228 -6.17 -6.99 -8.02
CA TYR A 228 -7.45 -6.43 -7.64
C TYR A 228 -8.36 -6.59 -8.85
N LEU A 229 -9.63 -6.95 -8.61
CA LEU A 229 -10.61 -7.09 -9.68
C LEU A 229 -10.69 -5.79 -10.47
N SER A 230 -10.32 -5.85 -11.76
CA SER A 230 -10.43 -4.70 -12.66
C SER A 230 -11.87 -4.42 -13.09
N ARG A 231 -12.77 -5.35 -12.79
CA ARG A 231 -14.21 -5.24 -13.05
C ARG A 231 -14.90 -4.88 -11.74
N GLY A 232 -15.58 -3.75 -11.74
CA GLY A 232 -16.34 -3.26 -10.60
C GLY A 232 -15.89 -1.88 -10.16
N THR A 233 -16.76 -1.20 -9.43
CA THR A 233 -16.44 0.11 -8.88
C THR A 233 -15.87 -0.09 -7.48
N TRP A 234 -14.60 0.24 -7.28
CA TRP A 234 -13.98 0.17 -5.94
C TRP A 234 -14.39 1.35 -5.08
N ALA A 235 -14.47 1.14 -3.77
CA ALA A 235 -14.84 2.16 -2.80
C ALA A 235 -14.13 1.97 -1.45
N LEU A 236 -13.83 3.10 -0.81
CA LEU A 236 -13.53 3.14 0.62
C LEU A 236 -14.83 3.03 1.41
N CYS A 237 -14.92 2.04 2.28
CA CYS A 237 -16.14 1.66 2.97
C CYS A 237 -15.99 1.84 4.48
N ASN A 238 -16.95 2.54 5.09
CA ASN A 238 -17.17 2.52 6.53
C ASN A 238 -18.18 1.42 6.86
N LEU A 239 -17.68 0.32 7.42
CA LEU A 239 -18.47 -0.86 7.79
C LEU A 239 -19.38 -0.59 8.99
N SER A 240 -18.97 0.27 9.93
CA SER A 240 -19.79 0.64 11.10
C SER A 240 -21.08 1.34 10.68
N ARG A 241 -20.99 2.23 9.69
CA ARG A 241 -22.08 3.11 9.26
C ARG A 241 -22.78 2.65 7.98
N LYS A 242 -22.23 1.66 7.28
CA LYS A 242 -22.66 1.22 5.94
C LYS A 242 -22.64 2.37 4.93
N GLN A 243 -21.56 3.14 4.95
CA GLN A 243 -21.33 4.24 4.01
C GLN A 243 -20.11 3.93 3.14
N TYR A 244 -20.07 4.45 1.92
CA TYR A 244 -18.90 4.28 1.06
C TYR A 244 -18.63 5.51 0.19
N VAL A 245 -17.37 5.70 -0.19
CA VAL A 245 -16.91 6.69 -1.16
C VAL A 245 -16.23 5.97 -2.32
N ARG A 246 -16.71 6.19 -3.53
CA ARG A 246 -16.23 5.50 -4.72
C ARG A 246 -14.90 6.07 -5.22
N ALA A 247 -14.00 5.19 -5.64
CA ALA A 247 -12.71 5.55 -6.22
C ALA A 247 -12.88 6.37 -7.51
N ASP A 248 -13.82 5.99 -8.38
CA ASP A 248 -14.09 6.69 -9.64
C ASP A 248 -14.62 8.12 -9.43
N ALA A 249 -15.45 8.32 -8.41
CA ALA A 249 -15.91 9.64 -8.00
C ALA A 249 -14.72 10.49 -7.52
N LEU A 250 -13.85 9.94 -6.66
CA LEU A 250 -12.65 10.66 -6.22
C LEU A 250 -11.71 10.97 -7.40
N ALA A 251 -11.52 10.03 -8.34
CA ALA A 251 -10.71 10.23 -9.55
C ALA A 251 -11.21 11.39 -10.42
N SER A 252 -12.53 11.54 -10.50
CA SER A 252 -13.20 12.54 -11.33
C SER A 252 -13.28 13.91 -10.67
N MET A 253 -12.75 14.06 -9.46
CA MET A 253 -12.76 15.33 -8.75
C MET A 253 -11.81 16.34 -9.41
N GLU A 254 -12.31 17.55 -9.61
CA GLU A 254 -11.53 18.69 -10.09
C GLU A 254 -11.29 19.62 -8.90
N ILE A 255 -10.07 19.61 -8.34
CA ILE A 255 -9.72 20.50 -7.24
C ILE A 255 -8.95 21.68 -7.79
N LEU A 256 -9.55 22.88 -7.67
CA LEU A 256 -8.95 24.14 -8.08
C LEU A 256 -8.40 24.12 -9.52
N ASP A 257 -9.00 23.40 -10.48
CA ASP A 257 -8.57 23.27 -11.90
C ASP A 257 -7.13 22.75 -12.18
N TYR A 258 -6.23 22.68 -11.19
CA TYR A 258 -4.81 22.31 -11.39
C TYR A 258 -4.27 21.28 -10.42
N TRP A 259 -4.83 21.08 -9.22
CA TRP A 259 -4.28 20.13 -8.24
C TRP A 259 -4.64 18.69 -8.58
N GLN A 260 -5.93 18.42 -8.78
CA GLN A 260 -6.41 17.10 -9.20
C GLN A 260 -7.19 17.22 -10.50
N ALA A 261 -6.68 16.62 -11.56
CA ALA A 261 -7.33 16.60 -12.87
C ALA A 261 -6.82 15.44 -13.72
N GLY A 262 -7.68 14.89 -14.58
CA GLY A 262 -7.30 13.82 -15.51
C GLY A 262 -6.89 12.51 -14.83
N CYS A 263 -7.40 12.25 -13.62
CA CYS A 263 -7.17 11.00 -12.92
C CYS A 263 -8.20 9.93 -13.30
N THR A 264 -7.81 8.66 -13.15
CA THR A 264 -8.66 7.50 -13.38
C THR A 264 -8.45 6.48 -12.26
N ALA A 265 -9.47 5.67 -11.98
CA ALA A 265 -9.34 4.55 -11.05
C ALA A 265 -8.87 3.30 -11.81
N ASP A 266 -7.89 2.59 -11.26
CA ASP A 266 -7.42 1.27 -11.69
C ASP A 266 -7.46 0.31 -10.50
N GLY A 267 -8.57 -0.44 -10.42
CA GLY A 267 -8.91 -1.17 -9.20
C GLY A 267 -9.16 -0.20 -8.03
N PRO A 268 -8.59 -0.46 -6.83
CA PRO A 268 -8.70 0.43 -5.69
C PRO A 268 -7.74 1.63 -5.73
N PHE A 269 -6.84 1.68 -6.73
CA PHE A 269 -5.83 2.72 -6.84
C PHE A 269 -6.25 3.80 -7.83
N LEU A 270 -5.69 4.99 -7.64
CA LEU A 270 -5.89 6.13 -8.51
C LEU A 270 -4.63 6.40 -9.31
N LYS A 271 -4.79 6.79 -10.57
CA LYS A 271 -3.68 7.06 -11.50
C LYS A 271 -3.94 8.34 -12.26
N GLY A 272 -2.93 9.18 -12.40
CA GLY A 272 -2.97 10.40 -13.19
C GLY A 272 -1.70 11.22 -13.00
N GLU A 273 -1.42 12.13 -13.93
CA GLU A 273 -0.25 13.03 -13.83
C GLU A 273 -0.37 14.03 -12.68
N ARG A 274 -1.61 14.34 -12.28
CA ARG A 274 -1.95 15.30 -11.22
C ARG A 274 -2.79 14.61 -10.16
N LEU A 275 -2.27 13.53 -9.60
CA LEU A 275 -2.91 12.83 -8.48
C LEU A 275 -2.41 13.43 -7.16
N VAL A 276 -3.30 14.06 -6.39
CA VAL A 276 -2.98 14.63 -5.08
C VAL A 276 -3.62 13.82 -3.95
N LEU A 277 -4.83 13.29 -4.18
CA LEU A 277 -5.57 12.53 -3.18
C LEU A 277 -5.96 11.16 -3.74
N ASP A 278 -5.54 10.11 -3.04
CA ASP A 278 -6.00 8.75 -3.26
C ASP A 278 -7.00 8.28 -2.19
N LEU A 279 -7.48 7.04 -2.28
CA LEU A 279 -8.37 6.47 -1.27
C LEU A 279 -7.73 6.35 0.11
N GLY A 280 -6.40 6.21 0.19
CA GLY A 280 -5.66 6.18 1.46
C GLY A 280 -5.65 7.56 2.11
N ALA A 281 -5.36 8.61 1.35
CA ALA A 281 -5.45 9.99 1.82
C ALA A 281 -6.87 10.34 2.27
N LEU A 282 -7.87 9.95 1.48
CA LEU A 282 -9.26 10.13 1.87
C LEU A 282 -9.58 9.36 3.15
N ALA A 283 -9.11 8.11 3.32
CA ALA A 283 -9.31 7.38 4.57
C ALA A 283 -8.75 8.14 5.76
N MET A 284 -7.54 8.69 5.63
CA MET A 284 -6.89 9.45 6.70
C MET A 284 -7.65 10.74 7.05
N ILE A 285 -8.14 11.48 6.05
CA ILE A 285 -8.99 12.66 6.23
C ILE A 285 -10.31 12.26 6.91
N MET A 286 -10.94 11.19 6.42
CA MET A 286 -12.22 10.76 6.96
C MET A 286 -12.11 10.16 8.37
N THR A 287 -10.95 9.67 8.77
CA THR A 287 -10.70 9.18 10.14
C THR A 287 -9.99 10.17 11.04
N SER A 288 -9.86 11.43 10.62
CA SER A 288 -9.17 12.45 11.39
C SER A 288 -9.91 12.80 12.67
N TRP A 289 -9.20 12.87 13.80
CA TRP A 289 -9.76 13.33 15.06
C TRP A 289 -8.74 14.09 15.90
N SER A 290 -9.16 15.24 16.41
CA SER A 290 -8.50 15.95 17.48
C SER A 290 -9.41 17.02 18.06
N GLU A 291 -9.14 17.47 19.29
CA GLU A 291 -9.85 18.59 19.90
C GLU A 291 -9.54 19.92 19.20
N ASP A 292 -8.33 20.04 18.64
CA ASP A 292 -7.96 21.11 17.71
C ASP A 292 -7.83 20.51 16.31
N VAL A 293 -8.81 20.75 15.45
CA VAL A 293 -8.84 20.16 14.10
C VAL A 293 -7.81 20.79 13.16
N GLY A 294 -7.33 21.99 13.51
CA GLY A 294 -6.30 22.73 12.78
C GLY A 294 -6.43 22.66 11.25
N PRO A 295 -5.39 22.17 10.54
CA PRO A 295 -5.31 22.17 9.08
C PRO A 295 -6.20 21.13 8.38
N VAL A 296 -6.85 20.23 9.11
CA VAL A 296 -7.71 19.21 8.51
C VAL A 296 -9.04 19.81 8.05
N GLY A 297 -9.45 20.93 8.64
CA GLY A 297 -10.72 21.58 8.35
C GLY A 297 -11.85 21.01 9.19
N THR A 298 -12.85 20.39 8.54
CA THR A 298 -14.04 19.88 9.21
C THR A 298 -13.78 18.50 9.85
N LEU A 299 -14.12 18.34 11.14
CA LEU A 299 -14.06 17.04 11.82
C LEU A 299 -14.90 16.00 11.07
N SER A 300 -14.27 14.89 10.70
CA SER A 300 -14.96 13.79 10.07
C SER A 300 -15.60 12.84 11.07
N VAL A 301 -16.68 12.20 10.64
CA VAL A 301 -17.50 11.30 11.46
C VAL A 301 -17.02 9.85 11.46
N TRP A 302 -15.95 9.50 10.71
CA TRP A 302 -15.46 8.11 10.64
C TRP A 302 -14.26 7.83 11.56
N ALA A 303 -13.86 8.77 12.41
CA ALA A 303 -12.78 8.56 13.37
C ALA A 303 -13.06 7.36 14.28
N GLY A 304 -12.21 6.33 14.20
CA GLY A 304 -12.33 5.10 14.98
C GLY A 304 -13.31 4.07 14.42
N ASP A 305 -13.93 4.32 13.26
CA ASP A 305 -14.82 3.37 12.62
C ASP A 305 -14.07 2.24 11.90
N ARG A 306 -14.81 1.15 11.61
CA ARG A 306 -14.29 0.00 10.89
C ARG A 306 -14.21 0.29 9.40
N LEU A 307 -13.01 0.28 8.84
CA LEU A 307 -12.79 0.59 7.42
C LEU A 307 -12.37 -0.62 6.59
N ALA A 308 -12.77 -0.64 5.32
CA ALA A 308 -12.25 -1.55 4.32
C ALA A 308 -12.28 -0.89 2.93
N VAL A 309 -11.49 -1.40 2.00
CA VAL A 309 -11.59 -1.04 0.59
C VAL A 309 -12.06 -2.28 -0.17
N THR A 310 -13.22 -2.18 -0.81
CA THR A 310 -13.82 -3.29 -1.58
C THR A 310 -14.64 -2.77 -2.77
N THR A 311 -15.20 -3.68 -3.56
CA THR A 311 -16.07 -3.37 -4.69
C THR A 311 -17.49 -3.03 -4.23
N VAL A 312 -18.14 -2.06 -4.87
CA VAL A 312 -19.52 -1.64 -4.58
C VAL A 312 -20.50 -2.79 -4.83
N GLU A 313 -20.16 -3.69 -5.76
CA GLU A 313 -20.94 -4.89 -6.08
C GLU A 313 -21.04 -5.85 -4.88
N GLU A 314 -19.99 -5.99 -4.07
CA GLU A 314 -20.01 -6.79 -2.83
C GLU A 314 -20.90 -6.16 -1.74
N LEU A 315 -21.17 -4.86 -1.84
CA LEU A 315 -22.03 -4.14 -0.90
C LEU A 315 -23.53 -4.29 -1.24
N ALA A 316 -23.86 -4.87 -2.40
CA ALA A 316 -25.23 -4.99 -2.88
C ALA A 316 -26.14 -5.69 -1.85
N GLY A 317 -27.28 -5.06 -1.53
CA GLY A 317 -28.28 -5.60 -0.61
C GLY A 317 -28.12 -5.22 0.87
N GLY A 318 -27.05 -4.51 1.24
CA GLY A 318 -26.78 -4.17 2.65
C GLY A 318 -27.44 -2.88 3.19
N GLY A 319 -28.11 -2.10 2.33
CA GLY A 319 -28.61 -0.76 2.67
C GLY A 319 -27.49 0.27 2.77
N TRP A 320 -26.50 0.17 1.88
CA TRP A 320 -25.33 1.04 1.87
C TRP A 320 -25.64 2.41 1.25
N GLU A 321 -25.09 3.46 1.84
CA GLU A 321 -25.21 4.83 1.37
C GLU A 321 -23.93 5.26 0.62
N ASP A 322 -24.10 5.72 -0.62
CA ASP A 322 -23.02 6.39 -1.37
C ASP A 322 -22.86 7.82 -0.83
N VAL A 323 -21.76 8.07 -0.12
CA VAL A 323 -21.42 9.40 0.42
C VAL A 323 -20.26 10.04 -0.35
N SER A 324 -20.05 9.65 -1.61
CA SER A 324 -18.93 10.15 -2.42
C SER A 324 -18.87 11.67 -2.51
N SER A 325 -20.01 12.35 -2.62
CA SER A 325 -20.06 13.82 -2.64
C SER A 325 -19.58 14.45 -1.32
N THR A 326 -19.86 13.80 -0.18
CA THR A 326 -19.38 14.24 1.12
C THR A 326 -17.88 14.02 1.24
N GLY A 327 -17.38 12.86 0.80
CA GLY A 327 -15.95 12.55 0.77
C GLY A 327 -15.17 13.54 -0.11
N GLN A 328 -15.66 13.83 -1.32
CA GLN A 328 -15.07 14.82 -2.23
C GLN A 328 -14.99 16.20 -1.59
N ARG A 329 -16.08 16.68 -1.00
CA ARG A 329 -16.11 17.99 -0.33
C ARG A 329 -15.11 18.07 0.83
N LEU A 330 -15.02 17.05 1.67
CA LEU A 330 -14.04 17.02 2.77
C LEU A 330 -12.59 17.03 2.25
N ALA A 331 -12.35 16.29 1.16
CA ALA A 331 -11.05 16.25 0.53
C ALA A 331 -10.67 17.62 -0.10
N GLU A 332 -11.63 18.29 -0.74
CA GLU A 332 -11.48 19.65 -1.25
C GLU A 332 -11.23 20.67 -0.13
N GLU A 333 -12.02 20.64 0.95
CA GLU A 333 -11.82 21.50 2.14
C GLU A 333 -10.43 21.31 2.73
N CYS A 334 -9.96 20.05 2.83
CA CYS A 334 -8.62 19.72 3.29
C CYS A 334 -7.53 20.29 2.36
N VAL A 335 -7.69 20.19 1.03
CA VAL A 335 -6.72 20.78 0.10
C VAL A 335 -6.69 22.30 0.21
N ILE A 336 -7.86 22.95 0.25
CA ILE A 336 -7.97 24.41 0.36
C ILE A 336 -7.33 24.91 1.68
N ALA A 337 -7.57 24.22 2.80
CA ALA A 337 -6.97 24.56 4.08
C ALA A 337 -5.44 24.50 4.06
N ASN A 338 -4.86 23.72 3.15
CA ASN A 338 -3.42 23.49 3.02
C ASN A 338 -2.81 24.07 1.74
N ASP A 339 -3.54 24.90 1.00
CA ASP A 339 -3.11 25.46 -0.29
C ASP A 339 -1.75 26.15 -0.19
N SER A 340 -1.51 26.92 0.90
CA SER A 340 -0.23 27.62 1.13
C SER A 340 1.00 26.71 1.23
N VAL A 341 0.81 25.42 1.51
CA VAL A 341 1.88 24.41 1.62
C VAL A 341 2.19 23.85 0.24
N LEU A 342 1.16 23.66 -0.59
CA LEU A 342 1.27 23.13 -1.94
C LEU A 342 1.97 24.10 -2.90
N TRP A 343 1.92 25.41 -2.63
CA TRP A 343 2.59 26.43 -3.44
C TRP A 343 4.11 26.58 -3.21
N ARG A 344 4.71 25.83 -2.28
CA ARG A 344 6.17 25.91 -2.09
C ARG A 344 6.86 25.25 -3.30
N PRO A 345 7.56 26.01 -4.15
CA PRO A 345 8.32 25.42 -5.23
C PRO A 345 9.39 24.52 -4.61
N SER A 346 9.38 23.25 -4.98
CA SER A 346 10.47 22.30 -4.73
C SER A 346 11.75 22.72 -5.43
#